data_AF-A0A7S3VQ09-F1
#
_entry.id   AF-A0A7S3VQ09-F1
#
_cell.length_a   1.000
_cell.length_b   1.000
_cell.length_c   1.000
_cell.angle_alpha   90.00
_cell.angle_beta   90.00
_cell.angle_gamma   90.00
#
_symmetry.space_group_name_H-M   'P 1'
#
loop_
_entity.id
_entity.type
_entity.pdbx_description
1 polymer ?
#
loop_
_entity_poly.entity_id
_entity_poly.type
_entity_poly.pdbx_seq_one_letter_code
_entity_poly.pdbx_strand_id
1 'polypeptide(L)'
;MQLNDQFRNDARAYLIQNQPGLLSALATRIAGSADLFAPVRDDPSMLPGGLAVGRRASFGVNTMAGLGDRMLLEGMLLEADPDKADTVARSLLMLQFCSAGTPMVSASTLSNKAFGAFVAMLARVRQQYASLLTPPLNFRDPAPGEPPVLNRALTWYAADYGAVVDWACAAAGAAPTNVLALMLSEGTLPTPPGSKPIPPRALYLAFNPYDHPVLLVLPPALNGVWRVVCDASMPLLGQQPSPDTNYELGPKSALLLASDPIPSSPTAL
;
A
#
# COMPACT_ATOMS: atom_id res chain seq x y z
N MET A 1 -4.12 12.31 17.81
CA MET A 1 -3.47 11.28 16.97
C MET A 1 -2.96 10.17 17.89
N GLN A 2 -2.95 8.94 17.42
CA GLN A 2 -2.53 7.77 18.21
C GLN A 2 -1.52 6.96 17.40
N LEU A 3 -0.44 6.51 18.04
CA LEU A 3 0.52 5.60 17.43
C LEU A 3 -0.12 4.23 17.17
N ASN A 4 0.08 3.71 15.96
CA ASN A 4 -0.48 2.44 15.52
C ASN A 4 0.58 1.33 15.63
N ASP A 5 0.80 0.82 16.84
CA ASP A 5 1.75 -0.27 17.07
C ASP A 5 1.35 -1.57 16.34
N GLN A 6 0.05 -1.81 16.17
CA GLN A 6 -0.46 -2.97 15.44
C GLN A 6 -0.05 -2.94 13.97
N PHE A 7 -0.01 -1.75 13.34
CA PHE A 7 0.51 -1.57 11.98
C PHE A 7 1.94 -2.08 11.84
N ARG A 8 2.83 -1.66 12.74
CA ARG A 8 4.22 -2.11 12.75
C ARG A 8 4.32 -3.62 12.94
N ASN A 9 3.60 -4.15 13.92
CA ASN A 9 3.70 -5.56 14.31
C ASN A 9 3.20 -6.48 13.19
N ASP A 10 2.01 -6.20 12.62
CA ASP A 10 1.44 -6.99 11.52
C ASP A 10 2.31 -6.89 10.26
N ALA A 11 2.81 -5.69 9.93
CA ALA A 11 3.69 -5.48 8.78
C ALA A 11 4.99 -6.29 8.88
N ARG A 12 5.62 -6.29 10.06
CA ARG A 12 6.86 -7.05 10.30
C ARG A 12 6.59 -8.56 10.31
N ALA A 13 5.55 -9.01 11.00
CA ALA A 13 5.19 -10.42 11.04
C ALA A 13 4.86 -10.97 9.64
N TYR A 14 4.16 -10.19 8.83
CA TYR A 14 3.89 -10.56 7.44
C TYR A 14 5.18 -10.58 6.60
N LEU A 15 5.88 -9.44 6.49
CA LEU A 15 6.93 -9.31 5.48
C LEU A 15 8.22 -10.05 5.89
N ILE A 16 8.61 -9.97 7.15
CA ILE A 16 9.86 -10.58 7.65
C ILE A 16 9.63 -12.06 7.92
N GLN A 17 8.61 -12.40 8.71
CA GLN A 17 8.40 -13.77 9.19
C GLN A 17 7.59 -14.63 8.22
N ASN A 18 7.02 -14.03 7.16
CA ASN A 18 6.10 -14.71 6.24
C ASN A 18 4.97 -15.43 7.00
N GLN A 19 4.45 -14.81 8.06
CA GLN A 19 3.46 -15.47 8.91
C GLN A 19 2.15 -15.67 8.14
N PRO A 20 1.66 -16.92 8.02
CA PRO A 20 0.42 -17.23 7.31
C PRO A 20 -0.80 -16.68 8.07
N GLY A 21 -1.87 -16.38 7.33
CA GLY A 21 -3.15 -15.90 7.88
C GLY A 21 -3.15 -14.41 8.27
N LEU A 22 -2.10 -13.66 7.96
CA LEU A 22 -2.04 -12.22 8.24
C LEU A 22 -2.59 -11.32 7.11
N LEU A 23 -3.04 -11.88 5.98
CA LEU A 23 -3.48 -11.07 4.84
C LEU A 23 -4.63 -10.12 5.21
N SER A 24 -5.63 -10.59 5.96
CA SER A 24 -6.74 -9.73 6.41
C SER A 24 -6.29 -8.66 7.40
N ALA A 25 -5.36 -9.00 8.30
CA ALA A 25 -4.80 -8.05 9.24
C ALA A 25 -4.02 -6.96 8.48
N LEU A 26 -3.12 -7.34 7.58
CA LEU A 26 -2.35 -6.43 6.75
C LEU A 26 -3.24 -5.55 5.86
N ALA A 27 -4.25 -6.13 5.20
CA ALA A 27 -5.23 -5.37 4.42
C ALA A 27 -5.95 -4.32 5.28
N THR A 28 -6.33 -4.70 6.51
CA THR A 28 -6.92 -3.77 7.49
C THR A 28 -5.95 -2.64 7.85
N ARG A 29 -4.66 -2.94 8.03
CA ARG A 29 -3.62 -1.93 8.25
C ARG A 29 -3.47 -0.96 7.07
N ILE A 30 -3.42 -1.47 5.85
CA ILE A 30 -3.35 -0.67 4.60
C ILE A 30 -4.59 0.21 4.41
N ALA A 31 -5.76 -0.31 4.78
CA ALA A 31 -7.03 0.40 4.73
C ALA A 31 -7.20 1.44 5.85
N GLY A 32 -6.23 1.58 6.76
CA GLY A 32 -6.21 2.61 7.78
C GLY A 32 -6.68 2.16 9.15
N SER A 33 -6.62 0.85 9.43
CA SER A 33 -6.88 0.26 10.75
C SER A 33 -8.28 0.59 11.28
N ALA A 34 -9.29 0.34 10.45
CA ALA A 34 -10.69 0.63 10.77
C ALA A 34 -11.17 -0.12 12.03
N ASP A 35 -10.63 -1.31 12.28
CA ASP A 35 -10.85 -2.08 13.50
C ASP A 35 -10.41 -1.36 14.79
N LEU A 36 -9.37 -0.52 14.69
CA LEU A 36 -8.84 0.27 15.82
C LEU A 36 -9.48 1.65 15.93
N PHE A 37 -9.70 2.33 14.80
CA PHE A 37 -10.07 3.75 14.78
C PHE A 37 -11.49 4.06 14.35
N ALA A 38 -12.09 3.18 13.55
CA ALA A 38 -13.47 3.33 13.07
C ALA A 38 -14.48 2.34 13.69
N PRO A 39 -14.27 1.69 14.87
CA PRO A 39 -15.28 0.78 15.38
C PRO A 39 -16.55 1.56 15.72
N VAL A 40 -17.56 1.42 14.88
CA VAL A 40 -18.94 1.74 15.22
C VAL A 40 -19.39 0.58 16.10
N ARG A 41 -19.23 0.73 17.41
CA ARG A 41 -19.84 -0.23 18.33
C ARG A 41 -21.32 0.10 18.42
N ASP A 42 -22.16 -0.89 18.13
CA ASP A 42 -23.63 -0.78 18.19
C ASP A 42 -24.15 -0.49 19.60
N ASP A 43 -23.28 -0.57 20.62
CA ASP A 43 -23.61 -0.20 22.00
C ASP A 43 -23.00 1.16 22.39
N PRO A 44 -23.77 2.27 22.29
CA PRO A 44 -23.33 3.60 22.70
C PRO A 44 -23.13 3.73 24.22
N SER A 45 -23.54 2.74 25.04
CA SER A 45 -23.39 2.77 26.49
C SER A 45 -22.05 2.22 27.00
N MET A 46 -21.27 1.55 26.16
CA MET A 46 -20.08 0.79 26.57
C MET A 46 -18.80 1.60 26.76
N LEU A 47 -18.75 2.89 26.42
CA LEU A 47 -17.53 3.70 26.60
C LEU A 47 -17.83 5.08 27.20
N PRO A 48 -17.29 5.39 28.40
CA PRO A 48 -17.30 6.75 28.93
C PRO A 48 -16.54 7.68 27.97
N GLY A 49 -17.17 8.79 27.58
CA GLY A 49 -16.47 9.94 27.00
C GLY A 49 -16.59 10.16 25.49
N GLY A 50 -17.40 9.40 24.74
CA GLY A 50 -17.65 9.68 23.31
C GLY A 50 -16.40 9.65 22.41
N LEU A 51 -15.28 9.11 22.92
CA LEU A 51 -13.96 9.18 22.26
C LEU A 51 -13.80 8.15 21.12
N ALA A 52 -14.72 7.21 20.94
CA ALA A 52 -14.44 5.99 20.17
C ALA A 52 -15.20 5.81 18.84
N VAL A 53 -16.22 6.61 18.52
CA VAL A 53 -17.04 6.35 17.32
C VAL A 53 -16.58 7.20 16.14
N GLY A 54 -16.17 6.55 15.05
CA GLY A 54 -16.04 7.17 13.73
C GLY A 54 -14.80 8.05 13.50
N ARG A 55 -13.65 7.75 14.13
CA ARG A 55 -12.42 8.49 13.79
C ARG A 55 -11.96 8.11 12.38
N ARG A 56 -11.44 9.12 11.67
CA ARG A 56 -10.85 8.93 10.33
C ARG A 56 -9.55 8.14 10.46
N ALA A 57 -9.17 7.41 9.41
CA ALA A 57 -7.87 6.73 9.35
C ALA A 57 -6.68 7.67 9.62
N SER A 58 -6.79 8.97 9.28
CA SER A 58 -5.75 9.98 9.55
C SER A 58 -5.45 10.22 11.04
N PHE A 59 -6.24 9.67 11.96
CA PHE A 59 -5.90 9.70 13.39
C PHE A 59 -4.82 8.69 13.78
N GLY A 60 -4.66 7.63 12.98
CA GLY A 60 -3.64 6.60 13.16
C GLY A 60 -2.30 7.03 12.58
N VAL A 61 -1.28 7.08 13.43
CA VAL A 61 0.10 7.36 13.03
C VAL A 61 0.80 6.04 12.77
N ASN A 62 1.05 5.76 11.50
CA ASN A 62 1.73 4.54 11.05
C ASN A 62 3.24 4.79 11.10
N THR A 63 3.94 3.97 11.87
CA THR A 63 5.40 4.03 11.96
C THR A 63 5.96 2.63 12.01
N MET A 64 7.13 2.43 11.41
CA MET A 64 7.84 1.15 11.44
C MET A 64 8.89 1.07 12.57
N ALA A 65 9.20 2.19 13.22
CA ALA A 65 10.08 2.25 14.39
C ALA A 65 9.25 2.54 15.64
N GLY A 66 9.40 1.74 16.70
CA GLY A 66 8.84 2.08 18.01
C GLY A 66 9.49 3.31 18.63
N LEU A 67 8.76 3.98 19.51
CA LEU A 67 9.35 5.03 20.35
C LEU A 67 10.38 4.39 21.28
N GLY A 68 11.65 4.75 21.12
CA GLY A 68 12.75 4.17 21.88
C GLY A 68 13.23 2.80 21.39
N ASP A 69 12.61 2.24 20.33
CA ASP A 69 13.19 1.09 19.65
C ASP A 69 14.48 1.51 18.95
N ARG A 70 15.47 0.62 19.06
CA ARG A 70 16.65 0.60 18.20
C ARG A 70 16.21 0.64 16.74
N MET A 71 16.94 1.39 15.92
CA MET A 71 16.56 1.88 14.58
C MET A 71 15.81 0.82 13.75
N LEU A 72 14.94 1.27 12.82
CA LEU A 72 14.35 0.37 11.79
C LEU A 72 15.42 -0.54 11.17
N LEU A 73 16.62 -0.01 10.97
CA LEU A 73 17.79 -0.71 10.50
C LEU A 73 18.40 -1.68 11.53
N GLU A 74 18.44 -1.35 12.82
CA GLU A 74 19.02 -2.23 13.85
C GLU A 74 18.21 -3.51 14.06
N GLY A 75 16.87 -3.44 13.97
CA GLY A 75 16.04 -4.65 13.98
C GLY A 75 16.26 -5.54 12.75
N MET A 76 16.90 -5.01 11.71
CA MET A 76 17.19 -5.68 10.44
C MET A 76 18.66 -6.08 10.29
N LEU A 77 19.56 -5.51 11.09
CA LEU A 77 20.95 -5.97 11.25
C LEU A 77 21.05 -7.40 11.80
N LEU A 78 19.93 -7.97 12.29
CA LEU A 78 19.84 -9.38 12.63
C LEU A 78 19.74 -10.29 11.38
N GLU A 79 19.37 -9.75 10.21
CA GLU A 79 19.49 -10.50 8.96
C GLU A 79 20.97 -10.60 8.57
N ALA A 80 21.40 -11.81 8.18
CA ALA A 80 22.78 -12.05 7.77
C ALA A 80 23.15 -11.39 6.44
N ASP A 81 22.15 -11.03 5.63
CA ASP A 81 22.31 -10.45 4.30
C ASP A 81 21.90 -8.95 4.31
N PRO A 82 22.86 -8.03 4.11
CA PRO A 82 22.59 -6.59 4.13
C PRO A 82 21.71 -6.13 2.95
N ASP A 83 21.78 -6.80 1.80
CA ASP A 83 20.98 -6.42 0.62
C ASP A 83 19.51 -6.78 0.86
N LYS A 84 19.28 -7.97 1.43
CA LYS A 84 17.95 -8.39 1.87
C LYS A 84 17.37 -7.45 2.93
N ALA A 85 18.19 -7.01 3.89
CA ALA A 85 17.78 -6.04 4.89
C ALA A 85 17.36 -4.70 4.25
N ASP A 86 18.11 -4.21 3.27
CA ASP A 86 17.76 -2.98 2.56
C ASP A 86 16.43 -3.11 1.77
N THR A 87 16.23 -4.23 1.08
CA THR A 87 14.97 -4.53 0.36
C THR A 87 13.77 -4.57 1.31
N VAL A 88 13.88 -5.26 2.44
CA VAL A 88 12.78 -5.31 3.43
C VAL A 88 12.50 -3.92 4.01
N ALA A 89 13.53 -3.11 4.26
CA ALA A 89 13.38 -1.77 4.83
C ALA A 89 12.62 -0.86 3.86
N ARG A 90 12.99 -0.90 2.58
CA ARG A 90 12.30 -0.18 1.49
C ARG A 90 10.86 -0.66 1.35
N SER A 91 10.61 -1.96 1.44
CA SER A 91 9.27 -2.54 1.36
C SER A 91 8.36 -2.09 2.52
N LEU A 92 8.88 -2.05 3.74
CA LEU A 92 8.15 -1.53 4.91
C LEU A 92 7.85 -0.03 4.78
N LEU A 93 8.79 0.76 4.25
CA LEU A 93 8.56 2.18 3.97
C LEU A 93 7.49 2.37 2.88
N MET A 94 7.50 1.57 1.81
CA MET A 94 6.46 1.58 0.79
C MET A 94 5.09 1.28 1.40
N LEU A 95 4.99 0.24 2.22
CA LEU A 95 3.77 -0.09 2.96
C LEU A 95 3.30 1.08 3.82
N GLN A 96 4.19 1.70 4.58
CA GLN A 96 3.89 2.85 5.43
C GLN A 96 3.33 4.04 4.64
N PHE A 97 3.94 4.39 3.50
CA PHE A 97 3.56 5.54 2.68
C PHE A 97 2.37 5.28 1.75
N CYS A 98 2.07 4.03 1.43
CA CYS A 98 0.92 3.66 0.57
C CYS A 98 -0.31 3.20 1.38
N SER A 99 -0.19 3.13 2.70
CA SER A 99 -1.32 2.86 3.60
C SER A 99 -2.12 4.13 3.91
N ALA A 100 -3.40 3.97 4.23
CA ALA A 100 -4.20 5.03 4.83
C ALA A 100 -3.71 5.34 6.26
N GLY A 101 -3.79 6.61 6.65
CA GLY A 101 -3.29 7.12 7.93
C GLY A 101 -2.22 8.19 7.76
N THR A 102 -1.45 8.44 8.82
CA THR A 102 -0.36 9.43 8.81
C THR A 102 0.98 8.71 8.94
N PRO A 103 1.81 8.63 7.88
CA PRO A 103 3.13 8.03 7.99
C PRO A 103 4.04 8.90 8.87
N MET A 104 4.76 8.29 9.81
CA MET A 104 5.80 8.92 10.62
C MET A 104 7.14 8.17 10.49
N VAL A 105 8.17 8.87 10.01
CA VAL A 105 9.51 8.31 9.79
C VAL A 105 10.45 8.81 10.89
N SER A 106 11.27 7.91 11.42
CA SER A 106 12.27 8.28 12.43
C SER A 106 13.37 9.16 11.84
N ALA A 107 13.92 10.09 12.63
CA ALA A 107 15.05 10.91 12.21
C ALA A 107 16.28 10.05 11.83
N SER A 108 16.49 8.93 12.53
CA SER A 108 17.54 7.96 12.20
C SER A 108 17.41 7.38 10.79
N THR A 109 16.20 7.02 10.35
CA THR A 109 15.95 6.55 8.98
C THR A 109 16.34 7.63 7.96
N LEU A 110 16.02 8.89 8.24
CA LEU A 110 16.33 10.02 7.36
C LEU A 110 17.82 10.39 7.34
N SER A 111 18.57 10.04 8.39
CA SER A 111 20.01 10.29 8.46
C SER A 111 20.81 9.46 7.43
N ASN A 112 20.27 8.33 6.99
CA ASN A 112 20.80 7.58 5.86
C ASN A 112 20.34 8.23 4.55
N LYS A 113 21.30 8.66 3.72
CA LYS A 113 21.03 9.38 2.46
C LYS A 113 20.16 8.58 1.47
N ALA A 114 20.37 7.26 1.36
CA ALA A 114 19.61 6.42 0.43
C ALA A 114 18.14 6.33 0.87
N PHE A 115 17.88 6.06 2.15
CA PHE A 115 16.52 6.06 2.69
C PHE A 115 15.88 7.44 2.70
N GLY A 116 16.63 8.51 2.94
CA GLY A 116 16.13 9.89 2.84
C GLY A 116 15.63 10.21 1.44
N ALA A 117 16.40 9.87 0.40
CA ALA A 117 15.97 10.04 -1.00
C ALA A 117 14.75 9.18 -1.33
N PHE A 118 14.73 7.94 -0.83
CA PHE A 118 13.62 7.02 -1.01
C PHE A 118 12.31 7.52 -0.39
N VAL A 119 12.37 7.97 0.86
CA VAL A 119 11.25 8.56 1.59
C VAL A 119 10.74 9.82 0.89
N ALA A 120 11.64 10.66 0.37
CA ALA A 120 11.25 11.84 -0.39
C ALA A 120 10.48 11.47 -1.67
N MET A 121 10.90 10.42 -2.37
CA MET A 121 10.17 9.88 -3.53
C MET A 121 8.77 9.38 -3.13
N LEU A 122 8.67 8.55 -2.09
CA LEU A 122 7.38 8.02 -1.62
C LEU A 122 6.45 9.13 -1.13
N ALA A 123 6.98 10.16 -0.47
CA ALA A 123 6.21 11.33 -0.06
C ALA A 123 5.63 12.09 -1.26
N ARG A 124 6.41 12.27 -2.34
CA ARG A 124 5.92 12.88 -3.58
C ARG A 124 4.83 12.04 -4.23
N VAL A 125 5.01 10.72 -4.30
CA VAL A 125 3.96 9.82 -4.80
C VAL A 125 2.71 9.97 -3.95
N ARG A 126 2.82 9.86 -2.62
CA ARG A 126 1.66 10.03 -1.72
C ARG A 126 0.92 11.35 -1.92
N GLN A 127 1.65 12.45 -2.16
CA GLN A 127 1.06 13.77 -2.42
C GLN A 127 0.36 13.88 -3.78
N GLN A 128 0.73 13.06 -4.76
CA GLN A 128 0.13 13.05 -6.10
C GLN A 128 -1.18 12.28 -6.20
N TYR A 129 -1.52 11.47 -5.19
CA TYR A 129 -2.72 10.63 -5.18
C TYR A 129 -3.58 10.96 -3.96
N ALA A 130 -4.69 11.67 -4.20
CA ALA A 130 -5.65 12.07 -3.18
C ALA A 130 -6.22 10.86 -2.42
N SER A 131 -6.37 9.72 -3.10
CA SER A 131 -6.83 8.45 -2.51
C SER A 131 -5.96 7.95 -1.34
N LEU A 132 -4.68 8.34 -1.28
CA LEU A 132 -3.77 8.03 -0.19
C LEU A 132 -3.87 9.04 0.98
N LEU A 133 -4.20 10.30 0.70
CA LEU A 133 -4.25 11.39 1.68
C LEU A 133 -5.58 11.46 2.43
N THR A 134 -6.67 11.28 1.69
CA THR A 134 -8.04 11.40 2.20
C THR A 134 -8.78 10.10 1.94
N PRO A 135 -8.46 9.02 2.69
CA PRO A 135 -9.23 7.78 2.58
C PRO A 135 -10.71 8.08 2.90
N PRO A 136 -11.66 7.46 2.17
CA PRO A 136 -13.07 7.72 2.36
C PRO A 136 -13.48 7.45 3.81
N LEU A 137 -14.37 8.30 4.31
CA LEU A 137 -14.85 8.25 5.69
C LEU A 137 -15.73 7.05 5.97
N ASN A 138 -16.44 6.61 4.95
CA ASN A 138 -17.41 5.55 5.01
C ASN A 138 -16.96 4.48 4.03
N PHE A 139 -16.75 3.26 4.53
CA PHE A 139 -16.71 2.05 3.71
C PHE A 139 -18.09 1.65 3.22
N ARG A 140 -19.12 2.45 3.52
CA ARG A 140 -20.49 2.18 3.11
C ARG A 140 -20.63 2.51 1.63
N ASP A 141 -21.29 1.62 0.91
CA ASP A 141 -21.84 1.95 -0.40
C ASP A 141 -22.68 3.22 -0.28
N PRO A 142 -22.59 4.15 -1.25
CA PRO A 142 -23.45 5.34 -1.26
C PRO A 142 -24.91 4.88 -1.17
N ALA A 143 -25.72 5.58 -0.37
CA ALA A 143 -27.14 5.27 -0.32
C ALA A 143 -27.77 5.46 -1.71
N PRO A 144 -28.86 4.75 -2.05
CA PRO A 144 -29.55 4.95 -3.32
C PRO A 144 -29.89 6.44 -3.54
N GLY A 145 -29.35 7.05 -4.58
CA GLY A 145 -29.58 8.46 -4.93
C GLY A 145 -28.54 9.45 -4.40
N GLU A 146 -27.57 9.02 -3.59
CA GLU A 146 -26.41 9.86 -3.28
C GLU A 146 -25.44 9.89 -4.48
N PRO A 147 -24.82 11.04 -4.78
CA PRO A 147 -23.77 11.09 -5.80
C PRO A 147 -22.66 10.12 -5.38
N PRO A 148 -22.04 9.40 -6.34
CA PRO A 148 -20.89 8.56 -6.03
C PRO A 148 -19.84 9.46 -5.37
N VAL A 149 -19.68 9.31 -4.06
CA VAL A 149 -18.57 9.90 -3.34
C VAL A 149 -17.31 9.33 -3.99
N LEU A 150 -16.22 10.09 -4.04
CA LEU A 150 -14.88 9.61 -4.44
C LEU A 150 -14.45 8.50 -3.45
N ASN A 151 -15.08 7.35 -3.56
CA ASN A 151 -14.77 6.14 -2.84
C ASN A 151 -13.50 5.66 -3.50
N ARG A 152 -12.40 5.71 -2.74
CA ARG A 152 -11.20 4.93 -3.04
C ARG A 152 -11.67 3.51 -3.36
N ALA A 153 -11.66 3.14 -4.64
CA ALA A 153 -11.94 1.77 -5.00
C ALA A 153 -10.65 0.99 -4.75
N LEU A 154 -10.62 0.38 -3.57
CA LEU A 154 -9.62 -0.61 -3.20
C LEU A 154 -10.07 -1.95 -3.78
N THR A 155 -9.28 -2.48 -4.70
CA THR A 155 -9.45 -3.85 -5.17
C THR A 155 -8.26 -4.67 -4.71
N TRP A 156 -8.52 -5.80 -4.04
CA TRP A 156 -7.49 -6.70 -3.55
C TRP A 156 -7.24 -7.82 -4.56
N TYR A 157 -5.99 -8.23 -4.71
CA TYR A 157 -5.54 -9.26 -5.63
C TYR A 157 -4.60 -10.23 -4.90
N ALA A 158 -4.62 -11.49 -5.34
CA ALA A 158 -3.57 -12.45 -5.04
C ALA A 158 -2.37 -12.19 -5.98
N ALA A 159 -1.39 -13.10 -6.01
CA ALA A 159 -0.30 -13.04 -6.99
C ALA A 159 -0.80 -13.11 -8.45
N ASP A 160 -1.87 -13.85 -8.70
CA ASP A 160 -2.46 -14.03 -10.02
C ASP A 160 -3.74 -13.19 -10.20
N TYR A 161 -3.87 -12.51 -11.33
CA TYR A 161 -5.03 -11.70 -11.66
C TYR A 161 -6.22 -12.61 -12.00
N GLY A 162 -7.31 -12.45 -11.24
CA GLY A 162 -8.49 -13.30 -11.34
C GLY A 162 -8.54 -14.40 -10.29
N ALA A 163 -7.44 -14.67 -9.58
CA ALA A 163 -7.46 -15.51 -8.41
C ALA A 163 -8.10 -14.79 -7.21
N VAL A 164 -8.77 -15.57 -6.36
CA VAL A 164 -9.35 -15.08 -5.10
C VAL A 164 -8.25 -14.98 -4.05
N VAL A 165 -8.23 -13.87 -3.31
CA VAL A 165 -7.31 -13.70 -2.17
C VAL A 165 -7.66 -14.73 -1.08
N ASP A 166 -6.69 -15.58 -0.72
CA ASP A 166 -6.84 -16.53 0.38
C ASP A 166 -6.62 -15.86 1.74
N TRP A 167 -7.61 -15.10 2.18
CA TRP A 167 -7.58 -14.35 3.44
C TRP A 167 -7.25 -15.20 4.67
N ALA A 168 -7.69 -16.46 4.67
CA ALA A 168 -7.47 -17.39 5.77
C ALA A 168 -6.13 -18.12 5.67
N CYS A 169 -5.45 -18.04 4.51
CA CYS A 169 -4.31 -18.89 4.17
C CYS A 169 -4.65 -20.38 4.36
N ALA A 170 -5.91 -20.77 4.07
CA ALA A 170 -6.43 -22.11 4.31
C ALA A 170 -6.10 -23.07 3.15
N ALA A 171 -5.77 -22.55 1.97
CA ALA A 171 -5.40 -23.38 0.83
C ALA A 171 -4.01 -24.00 1.07
N ALA A 172 -3.99 -25.27 1.46
CA ALA A 172 -2.79 -26.09 1.44
C ALA A 172 -2.45 -26.42 -0.03
N GLY A 173 -1.56 -25.65 -0.66
CA GLY A 173 -1.20 -25.84 -2.07
C GLY A 173 0.05 -25.09 -2.51
N ALA A 174 0.54 -25.44 -3.71
CA ALA A 174 1.82 -24.99 -4.28
C ALA A 174 1.86 -23.54 -4.79
N ALA A 175 0.72 -22.83 -4.79
CA ALA A 175 0.66 -21.43 -5.22
C ALA A 175 1.12 -20.48 -4.09
N PRO A 176 1.68 -19.31 -4.41
CA PRO A 176 2.09 -18.32 -3.41
C PRO A 176 0.85 -17.64 -2.79
N THR A 177 0.22 -18.32 -1.83
CA THR A 177 -1.03 -17.89 -1.18
C THR A 177 -0.87 -16.67 -0.29
N ASN A 178 0.36 -16.39 0.18
CA ASN A 178 0.62 -15.28 1.11
C ASN A 178 1.07 -13.98 0.40
N VAL A 179 0.94 -13.87 -0.92
CA VAL A 179 1.18 -12.59 -1.62
C VAL A 179 -0.08 -11.73 -1.56
N LEU A 180 0.08 -10.49 -1.10
CA LEU A 180 -0.97 -9.47 -1.14
C LEU A 180 -0.66 -8.42 -2.20
N ALA A 181 -1.61 -8.21 -3.09
CA ALA A 181 -1.61 -7.07 -3.99
C ALA A 181 -2.92 -6.28 -3.88
N LEU A 182 -2.86 -5.02 -4.29
CA LEU A 182 -4.03 -4.15 -4.34
C LEU A 182 -3.90 -3.07 -5.41
N MET A 183 -5.04 -2.66 -5.95
CA MET A 183 -5.16 -1.50 -6.81
C MET A 183 -5.91 -0.39 -6.05
N LEU A 184 -5.38 0.82 -6.17
CA LEU A 184 -5.96 2.06 -5.67
C LEU A 184 -6.41 2.86 -6.88
N SER A 185 -7.70 2.87 -7.18
CA SER A 185 -8.22 3.75 -8.21
C SER A 185 -8.64 5.10 -7.62
N GLU A 186 -8.23 6.16 -8.30
CA GLU A 186 -8.84 7.46 -8.15
C GLU A 186 -10.07 7.48 -9.06
N GLY A 187 -11.25 7.69 -8.47
CA GLY A 187 -12.45 7.92 -9.24
C GLY A 187 -12.28 9.09 -10.21
N THR A 188 -13.17 9.19 -11.19
CA THR A 188 -13.20 10.35 -12.08
C THR A 188 -13.45 11.61 -11.24
N LEU A 189 -12.43 12.46 -11.13
CA LEU A 189 -12.58 13.75 -10.48
C LEU A 189 -13.61 14.56 -11.27
N PRO A 190 -14.54 15.26 -10.59
CA PRO A 190 -15.49 16.13 -11.28
C PRO A 190 -14.71 17.19 -12.07
N THR A 191 -14.81 17.11 -13.39
CA THR A 191 -14.14 18.06 -14.27
C THR A 191 -14.96 19.34 -14.38
N PRO A 192 -14.34 20.52 -14.20
CA PRO A 192 -15.01 21.80 -14.43
C PRO A 192 -15.70 21.83 -15.80
N PRO A 193 -16.87 22.48 -15.92
CA PRO A 193 -17.54 22.63 -17.21
C PRO A 193 -16.59 23.22 -18.26
N GLY A 194 -16.48 22.57 -19.42
CA GLY A 194 -15.60 23.00 -20.51
C GLY A 194 -14.14 22.52 -20.43
N SER A 195 -13.74 21.81 -19.38
CA SER A 195 -12.42 21.15 -19.31
C SER A 195 -12.45 19.72 -19.86
N LYS A 196 -11.32 19.23 -20.36
CA LYS A 196 -11.19 17.83 -20.80
C LYS A 196 -11.28 16.91 -19.56
N PRO A 197 -12.02 15.78 -19.65
CA PRO A 197 -12.03 14.76 -18.62
C PRO A 197 -10.60 14.37 -18.22
N ILE A 198 -10.30 14.42 -16.92
CA ILE A 198 -9.02 13.91 -16.41
C ILE A 198 -9.16 12.38 -16.40
N PRO A 199 -8.26 11.64 -17.10
CA PRO A 199 -8.31 10.19 -17.10
C PRO A 199 -8.14 9.67 -15.65
N PRO A 200 -8.92 8.65 -15.22
CA PRO A 200 -8.70 8.01 -13.93
C PRO A 200 -7.24 7.57 -13.74
N ARG A 201 -6.73 7.70 -12.51
CA ARG A 201 -5.37 7.28 -12.17
C ARG A 201 -5.46 6.11 -11.22
N ALA A 202 -4.52 5.18 -11.32
CA ALA A 202 -4.42 4.07 -10.42
C ALA A 202 -2.99 3.87 -9.93
N LEU A 203 -2.87 3.40 -8.70
CA LEU A 203 -1.68 2.75 -8.20
C LEU A 203 -1.94 1.26 -8.07
N TYR A 204 -0.94 0.45 -8.37
CA TYR A 204 -0.93 -0.97 -8.01
C TYR A 204 0.23 -1.21 -7.05
N LEU A 205 -0.04 -1.88 -5.95
CA LEU A 205 0.90 -2.18 -4.89
C LEU A 205 0.88 -3.68 -4.62
N ALA A 206 2.04 -4.33 -4.61
CA ALA A 206 2.16 -5.75 -4.30
C ALA A 206 3.28 -6.00 -3.31
N PHE A 207 3.13 -7.04 -2.48
CA PHE A 207 4.09 -7.44 -1.47
C PHE A 207 4.38 -8.93 -1.55
N ASN A 208 5.65 -9.28 -1.74
CA ASN A 208 6.14 -10.65 -1.70
C ASN A 208 6.83 -10.92 -0.35
N PRO A 209 6.23 -11.69 0.57
CA PRO A 209 6.86 -12.04 1.84
C PRO A 209 7.76 -13.29 1.75
N TYR A 210 7.89 -13.93 0.59
CA TYR A 210 8.71 -15.13 0.42
C TYR A 210 10.20 -14.79 0.26
N ASP A 211 11.07 -15.75 0.58
CA ASP A 211 12.52 -15.67 0.34
C ASP A 211 12.92 -16.04 -1.10
N HIS A 212 11.95 -16.17 -2.01
CA HIS A 212 12.17 -16.39 -3.44
C HIS A 212 11.32 -15.42 -4.27
N PRO A 213 11.69 -15.15 -5.54
CA PRO A 213 10.89 -14.33 -6.43
C PRO A 213 9.51 -14.94 -6.70
N VAL A 214 8.51 -14.10 -6.88
CA VAL A 214 7.15 -14.50 -7.26
C VAL A 214 6.73 -13.80 -8.53
N LEU A 215 6.22 -14.57 -9.50
CA LEU A 215 5.62 -14.02 -10.71
C LEU A 215 4.22 -13.48 -10.38
N LEU A 216 4.03 -12.17 -10.57
CA LEU A 216 2.74 -11.50 -10.49
C LEU A 216 2.10 -11.48 -11.87
N VAL A 217 0.80 -11.76 -11.94
CA VAL A 217 -0.04 -11.46 -13.10
C VAL A 217 -0.82 -10.19 -12.76
N LEU A 218 -0.56 -9.12 -13.49
CA LEU A 218 -1.07 -7.78 -13.23
C LEU A 218 -2.50 -7.62 -13.79
N PRO A 219 -3.39 -6.91 -13.08
CA PRO A 219 -4.66 -6.47 -13.66
C PRO A 219 -4.40 -5.50 -14.82
N PRO A 220 -5.34 -5.35 -15.77
CA PRO A 220 -5.26 -4.29 -16.78
C PRO A 220 -5.13 -2.91 -16.11
N ALA A 221 -4.21 -2.07 -16.59
CA ALA A 221 -4.12 -0.69 -16.11
C ALA A 221 -5.36 0.11 -16.57
N LEU A 222 -5.92 0.93 -15.67
CA LEU A 222 -7.19 1.62 -15.94
C LEU A 222 -7.17 2.54 -17.16
N ASN A 223 -6.01 3.07 -17.56
CA ASN A 223 -5.88 4.03 -18.66
C ASN A 223 -4.63 3.88 -19.52
N GLY A 224 -4.04 2.70 -19.60
CA GLY A 224 -2.93 2.49 -20.51
C GLY A 224 -1.99 1.41 -20.06
N VAL A 225 -0.77 1.79 -19.69
CA VAL A 225 0.28 0.86 -19.28
C VAL A 225 0.66 1.09 -17.84
N TRP A 226 1.09 0.02 -17.17
CA TRP A 226 1.72 0.15 -15.88
C TRP A 226 3.13 0.70 -16.06
N ARG A 227 3.46 1.74 -15.34
CA ARG A 227 4.83 2.22 -15.17
C ARG A 227 5.31 1.83 -13.78
N VAL A 228 6.49 1.23 -13.70
CA VAL A 228 7.12 1.00 -12.40
C VAL A 228 7.54 2.32 -11.77
N VAL A 229 6.99 2.62 -10.59
CA VAL A 229 7.38 3.77 -9.78
C VAL A 229 8.53 3.37 -8.87
N CYS A 230 8.42 2.18 -8.28
CA CYS A 230 9.41 1.64 -7.37
C CYS A 230 9.31 0.12 -7.29
N ASP A 231 10.46 -0.54 -7.30
CA ASP A 231 10.64 -1.92 -6.88
C ASP A 231 11.69 -1.95 -5.76
N ALA A 232 11.30 -2.43 -4.58
CA ALA A 232 12.19 -2.48 -3.41
C ALA A 232 13.36 -3.46 -3.57
N SER A 233 13.27 -4.44 -4.48
CA SER A 233 14.33 -5.40 -4.75
C SER A 233 15.40 -4.84 -5.70
N MET A 234 15.11 -3.74 -6.39
CA MET A 234 15.96 -3.19 -7.45
C MET A 234 16.60 -1.87 -7.03
N PRO A 235 17.77 -1.48 -7.55
CA PRO A 235 18.38 -0.19 -7.25
C PRO A 235 17.44 0.98 -7.61
N LEU A 236 17.42 2.03 -6.78
CA LEU A 236 16.52 3.20 -6.97
C LEU A 236 16.76 4.00 -8.26
N LEU A 237 17.90 3.77 -8.92
CA LEU A 237 18.34 4.51 -10.10
C LEU A 237 18.29 3.57 -11.30
N GLY A 238 17.25 3.71 -12.12
CA GLY A 238 17.11 3.01 -13.38
C GLY A 238 15.70 3.20 -13.93
N GLN A 239 15.58 3.49 -15.23
CA GLN A 239 14.29 3.29 -15.90
C GLN A 239 14.04 1.79 -15.95
N GLN A 240 13.01 1.33 -15.26
CA GLN A 240 12.53 -0.03 -15.42
C GLN A 240 11.53 -0.08 -16.57
N PRO A 241 11.57 -1.15 -17.38
CA PRO A 241 10.59 -1.33 -18.43
C PRO A 241 9.19 -1.39 -17.82
N SER A 242 8.22 -0.78 -18.49
CA SER A 242 6.81 -0.95 -18.17
C SER A 242 6.44 -2.42 -18.33
N PRO A 243 5.89 -3.09 -17.30
CA PRO A 243 5.41 -4.44 -17.47
C PRO A 243 4.14 -4.48 -18.31
N ASP A 244 4.05 -5.48 -19.17
CA ASP A 244 2.85 -5.72 -19.97
C ASP A 244 1.75 -6.36 -19.11
N THR A 245 1.95 -7.63 -18.72
CA THR A 245 0.95 -8.42 -17.97
C THR A 245 1.56 -9.18 -16.81
N ASN A 246 2.85 -9.52 -16.88
CA ASN A 246 3.54 -10.25 -15.83
C ASN A 246 4.69 -9.43 -15.26
N TYR A 247 4.95 -9.57 -13.96
CA TYR A 247 6.09 -8.95 -13.28
C TYR A 247 6.70 -9.91 -12.28
N GLU A 248 8.00 -10.20 -12.38
CA GLU A 248 8.70 -11.00 -11.39
C GLU A 248 9.10 -10.11 -10.20
N LEU A 249 8.42 -10.28 -9.07
CA LEU A 249 8.69 -9.53 -7.85
C LEU A 249 9.73 -10.27 -7.00
N GLY A 250 10.86 -9.60 -6.71
CA GLY A 250 11.97 -10.16 -5.94
C GLY A 250 11.58 -10.63 -4.52
N PRO A 251 12.44 -11.41 -3.86
CA PRO A 251 12.17 -11.92 -2.51
C PRO A 251 12.02 -10.79 -1.49
N LYS A 252 11.11 -10.98 -0.52
CA LYS A 252 10.90 -10.06 0.62
C LYS A 252 10.68 -8.59 0.22
N SER A 253 10.12 -8.37 -0.97
CA SER A 253 10.09 -7.07 -1.62
C SER A 253 8.67 -6.53 -1.80
N ALA A 254 8.57 -5.27 -2.21
CA ALA A 254 7.34 -4.61 -2.58
C ALA A 254 7.47 -3.92 -3.94
N LEU A 255 6.39 -3.91 -4.69
CA LEU A 255 6.27 -3.27 -6.00
C LEU A 255 5.23 -2.16 -5.93
N LEU A 256 5.54 -1.00 -6.50
CA LEU A 256 4.60 0.10 -6.70
C LEU A 256 4.60 0.50 -8.18
N LEU A 257 3.44 0.38 -8.80
CA LEU A 257 3.19 0.78 -10.17
C LEU A 257 2.20 1.95 -10.18
N ALA A 258 2.30 2.80 -11.20
CA ALA A 258 1.33 3.82 -11.53
C ALA A 258 0.78 3.56 -12.93
N SER A 259 -0.51 3.78 -13.12
CA SER A 259 -1.11 3.73 -14.47
C SER A 259 -0.80 5.03 -15.19
N ASP A 260 -0.11 4.95 -16.33
CA ASP A 260 0.12 6.10 -17.19
C ASP A 260 -0.73 6.00 -18.47
N PRO A 261 -1.17 7.13 -19.03
CA PRO A 261 -1.84 7.14 -20.33
C PRO A 261 -0.91 6.58 -21.40
N ILE A 262 -1.45 5.79 -22.32
CA ILE A 262 -0.70 5.37 -23.52
C ILE A 262 -0.29 6.64 -24.25
N PRO A 263 1.01 6.89 -24.48
CA PRO A 263 1.43 8.04 -25.26
C PRO A 263 0.79 7.92 -26.63
N SER A 264 -0.03 8.90 -27.01
CA SER A 264 -0.61 8.96 -28.35
C SER A 264 0.54 8.91 -29.34
N SER A 265 0.57 7.89 -30.20
CA SER A 265 1.58 7.79 -31.25
C SER A 265 1.67 9.14 -31.96
N PRO A 266 2.88 9.69 -32.17
CA PRO A 266 3.00 10.96 -32.87
C PRO A 266 2.29 10.81 -34.21
N THR A 267 1.23 11.60 -34.42
CA THR A 267 0.51 11.62 -35.68
C THR A 267 1.55 11.92 -36.75
N ALA A 268 1.80 10.95 -37.65
CA ALA A 268 2.69 11.18 -38.77
C ALA A 268 2.11 12.35 -39.59
N LEU A 269 2.82 13.49 -39.58
CA LEU A 269 2.51 14.67 -40.36
C LEU A 269 2.95 14.48 -41.82
#